data_AF-A0A0F9IM32-F1
#
_entry.id   AF-A0A0F9IM32-F1
#
_cell.length_a   1.000
_cell.length_b   1.000
_cell.length_c   1.000
_cell.angle_alpha   90.00
_cell.angle_beta   90.00
_cell.angle_gamma   90.00
#
_symmetry.space_group_name_H-M   'P 1'
#
loop_
_entity.id
_entity.type
_entity.pdbx_description
1 polymer ?
#
loop_
_entity_poly.entity_id
_entity_poly.type
_entity_poly.pdbx_seq_one_letter_code
_entity_poly.pdbx_strand_id
1 'polypeptide(L)'
;ERDRINVTWQNAAGLAGIKNFLLVTADLSTKASRSKRNLDEEDTSENKLKDAHLDMRIALNQTPKEKSDKVARISCLAHRHRYFDKFKEVMILQELSLAQPLLDSEWWSKDYER
;
A
#
# COMPACT_ATOMS: atom_id res chain seq x y z
N GLU A 1 19.39 4.87 13.90
CA GLU A 1 17.92 4.65 13.88
C GLU A 1 17.45 4.06 12.55
N ARG A 2 17.75 4.69 11.41
CA ARG A 2 17.47 4.17 10.06
C ARG A 2 17.97 2.75 9.79
N ASP A 3 19.17 2.41 10.27
CA ASP A 3 19.71 1.06 10.12
C ASP A 3 18.94 0.02 10.94
N ARG A 4 18.43 0.42 12.12
CA ARG A 4 17.62 -0.46 12.96
C ARG A 4 16.31 -0.82 12.26
N ILE A 5 15.68 0.15 11.58
CA ILE A 5 14.47 -0.10 10.78
C ILE A 5 14.78 -1.10 9.67
N ASN A 6 15.85 -0.91 8.90
CA ASN A 6 16.23 -1.86 7.86
C ASN A 6 16.46 -3.28 8.41
N VAL A 7 17.18 -3.40 9.53
CA VAL A 7 17.44 -4.69 10.19
C VAL A 7 16.14 -5.35 10.66
N THR A 8 15.19 -4.58 11.22
CA THR A 8 13.88 -5.10 11.61
C THR A 8 13.13 -5.72 10.43
N TRP A 9 13.10 -5.03 9.28
CA TRP A 9 12.41 -5.51 8.08
C TRP A 9 13.10 -6.74 7.48
N GLN A 10 14.42 -6.76 7.46
CA GLN A 10 15.21 -7.92 7.04
C GLN A 10 14.91 -9.15 7.93
N ASN A 11 14.92 -8.97 9.26
CA ASN A 11 14.62 -10.04 10.20
C ASN A 11 13.18 -10.55 10.05
N ALA A 12 12.24 -9.63 9.81
CA ALA A 12 10.83 -9.97 9.64
C ALA A 12 10.58 -10.79 8.36
N ALA A 13 11.19 -10.40 7.24
CA ALA A 13 11.16 -11.17 5.99
C ALA A 13 11.82 -12.55 6.17
N GLY A 14 12.97 -12.61 6.83
CA GLY A 14 13.65 -13.89 7.15
C GLY A 14 12.79 -14.81 8.02
N LEU A 15 12.14 -14.26 9.05
CA LEU A 15 11.24 -15.02 9.93
C LEU A 15 10.03 -15.57 9.17
N ALA A 16 9.40 -14.77 8.30
CA ALA A 16 8.28 -15.19 7.47
C ALA A 16 8.68 -16.35 6.53
N GLY A 17 9.86 -16.27 5.92
CA GLY A 17 10.41 -17.33 5.07
C GLY A 17 10.72 -18.61 5.84
N ILE A 18 11.32 -18.53 7.03
CA ILE A 18 11.67 -19.70 7.86
C ILE A 18 10.41 -20.40 8.38
N LYS A 19 9.42 -19.62 8.82
CA LYS A 19 8.21 -20.15 9.48
C LYS A 19 7.05 -20.37 8.52
N ASN A 20 7.21 -19.99 7.25
CA ASN A 20 6.22 -20.14 6.18
C ASN A 20 4.85 -19.54 6.54
N PHE A 21 4.83 -18.24 6.88
CA PHE A 21 3.60 -17.50 7.13
C PHE A 21 3.57 -16.18 6.38
N LEU A 22 2.37 -15.66 6.11
CA LEU A 22 2.18 -14.33 5.56
C LEU A 22 2.39 -13.28 6.66
N LEU A 23 3.42 -12.46 6.52
CA LEU A 23 3.61 -11.28 7.35
C LEU A 23 3.02 -10.05 6.65
N VAL A 24 2.01 -9.44 7.26
CA VAL A 24 1.48 -8.14 6.83
C VAL A 24 1.92 -7.08 7.81
N THR A 25 2.56 -6.03 7.31
CA THR A 25 2.96 -4.85 8.11
C THR A 25 2.34 -3.60 7.50
N ALA A 26 2.14 -2.57 8.33
CA ALA A 26 1.70 -1.26 7.89
C ALA A 26 2.85 -0.27 8.01
N ASP A 27 3.01 0.57 6.99
CA ASP A 27 4.01 1.63 6.94
C ASP A 27 3.34 2.98 6.66
N LEU A 28 3.90 4.05 7.19
CA LEU A 28 3.45 5.41 6.89
C LEU A 28 4.13 5.89 5.60
N SER A 29 3.40 6.65 4.79
CA SER A 29 3.97 7.34 3.63
C SER A 29 4.73 8.60 4.04
N THR A 30 5.43 9.23 3.09
CA THR A 30 6.13 10.51 3.34
C THR A 30 5.15 11.66 3.62
N LYS A 31 5.62 12.73 4.26
CA LYS A 31 4.80 13.95 4.44
C LYS A 31 4.41 14.59 3.10
N ALA A 32 5.29 14.53 2.11
CA ALA A 32 5.06 15.11 0.78
C ALA A 32 3.94 14.40 0.03
N SER A 33 3.72 13.11 0.30
CA SER A 33 2.67 12.33 -0.36
C SER A 33 1.25 12.68 0.10
N ARG A 34 1.08 13.49 1.17
CA ARG A 34 -0.23 13.88 1.69
C ARG A 34 -1.07 14.71 0.73
N SER A 35 -0.43 15.43 -0.19
CA SER A 35 -1.11 16.18 -1.25
C SER A 35 -1.25 15.39 -2.54
N LYS A 36 -0.59 14.22 -2.65
CA LYS A 36 -0.73 13.36 -3.81
C LYS A 36 -2.09 12.68 -3.79
N ARG A 37 -2.66 12.53 -4.98
CA ARG A 37 -3.88 11.73 -5.17
C ARG A 37 -3.61 10.24 -4.96
N ASN A 38 -2.48 9.76 -5.48
CA ASN A 38 -2.05 8.36 -5.37
C ASN A 38 -0.60 8.31 -4.92
N LEU A 39 -0.28 7.34 -4.06
CA LEU A 39 1.09 7.01 -3.69
C LEU A 39 1.81 6.30 -4.84
N ASP A 40 3.13 6.51 -4.90
CA ASP A 40 4.05 5.80 -5.78
C ASP A 40 5.17 5.10 -4.99
N GLU A 41 6.09 4.45 -5.70
CA GLU A 41 7.20 3.68 -5.10
C GLU A 41 8.17 4.56 -4.30
N GLU A 42 8.22 5.88 -4.57
CA GLU A 42 9.11 6.82 -3.87
C GLU A 42 8.52 7.31 -2.55
N ASP A 43 7.23 7.08 -2.30
CA ASP A 43 6.52 7.51 -1.10
C ASP A 43 6.79 6.62 0.13
N THR A 44 8.06 6.28 0.36
CA THR A 44 8.55 5.49 1.49
C THR A 44 9.03 6.37 2.64
N SER A 45 8.52 6.15 3.85
CA SER A 45 9.01 6.85 5.04
C SER A 45 10.36 6.30 5.53
N GLU A 46 11.13 7.18 6.18
CA GLU A 46 12.33 6.88 6.98
C GLU A 46 13.55 6.32 6.24
N ASN A 47 13.44 5.12 5.66
CA ASN A 47 14.52 4.40 5.01
C ASN A 47 14.03 3.54 3.83
N LYS A 48 14.37 3.95 2.60
CA LYS A 48 14.05 3.22 1.36
C LYS A 48 14.64 1.81 1.28
N LEU A 49 15.69 1.49 2.05
CA LEU A 49 16.31 0.17 2.03
C LEU A 49 15.36 -0.93 2.52
N LYS A 50 14.34 -0.58 3.31
CA LYS A 50 13.33 -1.54 3.78
C LYS A 50 12.51 -2.16 2.64
N ASP A 51 12.32 -1.42 1.55
CA ASP A 51 11.56 -1.90 0.38
C ASP A 51 12.27 -3.06 -0.32
N ALA A 52 13.59 -3.18 -0.15
CA ALA A 52 14.38 -4.28 -0.68
C ALA A 52 14.07 -5.64 -0.01
N HIS A 53 13.31 -5.67 1.08
CA HIS A 53 12.90 -6.91 1.78
C HIS A 53 11.41 -7.26 1.58
N LEU A 54 10.65 -6.43 0.85
CA LEU A 54 9.23 -6.64 0.60
C LEU A 54 8.97 -7.52 -0.60
N ASP A 55 8.14 -8.56 -0.45
CA ASP A 55 7.61 -9.34 -1.59
C ASP A 55 6.53 -8.60 -2.36
N MET A 56 5.69 -7.84 -1.65
CA MET A 56 4.62 -7.04 -2.21
C MET A 56 4.47 -5.76 -1.41
N ARG A 57 4.16 -4.66 -2.10
CA ARG A 57 3.81 -3.38 -1.50
C ARG A 57 2.50 -2.89 -2.07
N ILE A 58 1.58 -2.57 -1.18
CA ILE A 58 0.24 -2.08 -1.50
C ILE A 58 0.09 -0.70 -0.88
N ALA A 59 -0.53 0.23 -1.61
CA ALA A 59 -0.91 1.53 -1.09
C ALA A 59 -2.43 1.66 -0.99
N LEU A 60 -2.86 2.37 0.05
CA LEU A 60 -4.24 2.81 0.24
C LEU A 60 -4.31 4.30 -0.08
N ASN A 61 -5.02 4.62 -1.16
CA ASN A 61 -5.22 5.98 -1.67
C ASN A 61 -6.66 6.42 -1.38
N GLN A 62 -6.84 7.67 -0.97
CA GLN A 62 -8.16 8.23 -0.74
C GLN A 62 -8.11 9.77 -0.85
N THR A 63 -8.87 10.33 -1.78
CA THR A 63 -9.08 11.79 -1.85
C THR A 63 -10.13 12.25 -0.83
N PRO A 64 -10.20 13.56 -0.50
CA PRO A 64 -11.26 14.08 0.36
C PRO A 64 -12.68 13.78 -0.16
N LYS A 65 -12.88 13.79 -1.49
CA LYS A 65 -14.15 13.44 -2.12
C LYS A 65 -14.46 11.94 -1.98
N GLU A 66 -13.49 11.09 -2.25
CA GLU A 66 -13.65 9.63 -2.05
C GLU A 66 -13.96 9.32 -0.58
N LYS A 67 -13.32 10.02 0.36
CA LYS A 67 -13.61 9.89 1.79
C LYS A 67 -15.05 10.27 2.14
N SER A 68 -15.60 11.34 1.57
CA SER A 68 -17.01 11.69 1.78
C SER A 68 -17.96 10.64 1.18
N ASP A 69 -17.55 10.01 0.08
CA ASP A 69 -18.31 8.95 -0.59
C ASP A 69 -18.09 7.57 0.04
N LYS A 70 -17.26 7.50 1.09
CA LYS A 70 -16.84 6.27 1.77
C LYS A 70 -16.15 5.26 0.86
N VAL A 71 -15.42 5.77 -0.13
CA VAL A 71 -14.64 5.00 -1.09
C VAL A 71 -13.16 5.16 -0.78
N ALA A 72 -12.36 4.12 -1.06
CA ALA A 72 -10.91 4.20 -1.13
C ALA A 72 -10.40 3.42 -2.35
N ARG A 73 -9.11 3.54 -2.67
CA ARG A 73 -8.47 2.83 -3.78
C ARG A 73 -7.23 2.11 -3.31
N ILE A 74 -7.10 0.86 -3.70
CA ILE A 74 -5.95 0.00 -3.41
C ILE A 74 -5.09 -0.08 -4.67
N SER A 75 -3.82 0.30 -4.57
CA SER A 75 -2.85 0.15 -5.66
C SER A 75 -1.73 -0.81 -5.28
N CYS A 76 -1.27 -1.62 -6.25
CA CYS A 76 -0.04 -2.39 -6.08
C CYS A 76 1.13 -1.51 -6.54
N LEU A 77 2.07 -1.26 -5.63
CA LEU A 77 3.27 -0.46 -5.90
C LEU A 77 4.44 -1.35 -6.33
N ALA A 78 4.56 -2.53 -5.72
CA ALA A 78 5.59 -3.50 -6.05
C ALA A 78 5.08 -4.93 -5.83
N HIS A 79 5.50 -5.86 -6.68
CA HIS A 79 5.26 -7.30 -6.50
C HIS A 79 6.41 -8.08 -7.15
N ARG A 80 7.12 -8.91 -6.37
CA ARG A 80 8.29 -9.67 -6.89
C ARG A 80 7.92 -10.86 -7.74
N HIS A 81 6.86 -11.56 -7.33
CA HIS A 81 6.54 -12.89 -7.86
C HIS A 81 5.46 -12.90 -8.94
N ARG A 82 4.81 -11.77 -9.23
CA ARG A 82 3.69 -11.67 -10.17
C ARG A 82 3.74 -10.34 -10.91
N TYR A 83 3.26 -10.37 -12.15
CA TYR A 83 2.98 -9.16 -12.91
C TYR A 83 1.86 -8.36 -12.23
N PHE A 84 2.00 -7.03 -12.24
CA PHE A 84 0.97 -6.10 -11.83
C PHE A 84 1.00 -4.87 -12.74
N ASP A 85 -0.15 -4.21 -12.85
CA ASP A 85 -0.31 -3.01 -13.64
C ASP A 85 -0.42 -1.79 -12.70
N LYS A 86 0.57 -0.90 -12.75
CA LYS A 86 0.63 0.32 -11.93
C LYS A 86 -0.50 1.31 -12.24
N PHE A 87 -1.15 1.19 -13.39
CA PHE A 87 -2.28 2.02 -13.81
C PHE A 87 -3.63 1.46 -13.37
N LYS A 88 -3.66 0.22 -12.86
CA LYS A 88 -4.86 -0.40 -12.30
C LYS A 88 -4.87 -0.32 -10.79
N GLU A 89 -6.03 0.03 -10.26
CA GLU A 89 -6.34 0.05 -8.84
C GLU A 89 -7.63 -0.75 -8.61
N VAL A 90 -7.88 -1.11 -7.36
CA VAL A 90 -9.17 -1.63 -6.92
C VAL A 90 -9.82 -0.55 -6.09
N MET A 91 -10.94 -0.03 -6.56
CA MET A 91 -11.80 0.84 -5.77
C MET A 91 -12.58 -0.01 -4.78
N ILE A 92 -12.68 0.44 -3.53
CA ILE A 92 -13.41 -0.27 -2.48
C ILE A 92 -14.42 0.65 -1.81
N LEU A 93 -15.62 0.14 -1.59
CA LEU A 93 -16.65 0.79 -0.79
C LEU A 93 -16.49 0.37 0.67
N GLN A 94 -16.60 1.31 1.60
CA GLN A 94 -16.35 1.11 3.02
C GLN A 94 -17.49 1.71 3.86
N GLU A 95 -17.67 1.19 5.07
CA GLU A 95 -18.44 1.82 6.14
C GLU A 95 -17.65 1.69 7.45
N LEU A 96 -16.63 2.54 7.60
CA LEU A 96 -15.71 2.50 8.74
C LEU A 96 -16.40 2.83 10.07
N SER A 97 -17.53 3.56 10.06
CA SER A 97 -18.29 3.83 11.28
C SER A 97 -18.91 2.57 11.89
N LEU A 98 -19.13 1.54 11.06
CA LEU A 98 -19.62 0.22 11.46
C LEU A 98 -18.50 -0.83 11.47
N ALA A 99 -17.23 -0.41 11.41
CA ALA A 99 -16.07 -1.28 11.27
C ALA A 99 -16.15 -2.23 10.05
N GLN A 100 -16.77 -1.79 8.95
CA GLN A 100 -16.84 -2.51 7.67
C GLN A 100 -15.83 -1.90 6.70
N PRO A 101 -14.59 -2.41 6.61
CA PRO A 101 -13.57 -1.85 5.72
C PRO A 101 -13.78 -2.18 4.24
N LEU A 102 -14.67 -3.12 3.93
CA LEU A 102 -14.97 -3.56 2.57
C LEU A 102 -16.43 -4.03 2.50
N LEU A 103 -17.23 -3.32 1.71
CA LEU A 103 -18.60 -3.69 1.35
C LEU A 103 -18.68 -4.18 -0.10
N ASP A 104 -17.90 -3.56 -0.98
CA ASP A 104 -17.85 -3.89 -2.41
C ASP A 104 -16.49 -3.46 -3.00
N SER A 105 -16.12 -4.02 -4.16
CA SER A 105 -14.90 -3.67 -4.87
C SER A 105 -15.02 -3.76 -6.38
N GLU A 106 -14.45 -2.77 -7.07
CA GLU A 106 -14.47 -2.68 -8.53
C GLU A 106 -13.09 -2.32 -9.09
N TRP A 107 -12.80 -2.77 -10.31
CA TRP A 107 -11.58 -2.35 -11.00
C TRP A 107 -11.66 -0.88 -11.38
N TRP A 108 -10.60 -0.14 -11.07
CA TRP A 108 -10.45 1.27 -11.41
C TRP A 108 -9.19 1.47 -12.26
N SER A 109 -9.31 2.07 -13.43
CA SER A 109 -8.15 2.47 -14.23
C SER A 109 -7.89 3.96 -14.09
N LYS A 110 -6.63 4.32 -13.86
CA LYS A 110 -6.15 5.71 -13.85
C LYS A 110 -6.24 6.37 -15.24
N ASP A 111 -6.37 5.57 -16.29
CA ASP A 111 -6.37 6.06 -17.68
C ASP A 111 -7.66 6.80 -18.06
N TYR A 112 -8.77 6.58 -17.33
CA TYR A 112 -10.05 7.27 -17.56
C TYR A 112 -10.03 8.75 -17.18
N GLU A 113 -8.91 9.26 -16.69
CA GLU A 113 -8.77 10.64 -16.19
C GLU A 113 -7.80 11.50 -17.02
N ARG A 114 -7.32 10.99 -18.18
CA ARG A 114 -6.59 11.78 -19.18
C ARG A 114 -7.51 12.46 -20.18
#